data_AF-A0A6G2DBH4-F1
#
_entry.id   AF-A0A6G2DBH4-F1
#
_cell.length_a   1.000
_cell.length_b   1.000
_cell.length_c   1.000
_cell.angle_alpha   90.00
_cell.angle_beta   90.00
_cell.angle_gamma   90.00
#
_symmetry.space_group_name_H-M   'P 1'
#
loop_
_entity.id
_entity.type
_entity.pdbx_description
1 polymer ?
#
loop_
_entity_poly.entity_id
_entity_poly.type
_entity_poly.pdbx_seq_one_letter_code
_entity_poly.pdbx_strand_id
1 'polypeptide(L)' 'DLKIYEIAEKVGFEDMNYFTQRFKQIAGVTPRQFKKGEDR' A
#
# COMPACT_ATOMS: atom_id res chain seq x y z
N ASP A 1 1.20 10.13 10.91
CA ASP A 1 1.42 9.00 9.99
C ASP A 1 0.37 7.91 10.12
N LEU A 2 -0.41 7.64 9.07
CA LEU A 2 -1.24 6.43 9.01
C LEU A 2 -0.37 5.21 8.69
N LYS A 3 -0.58 4.09 9.38
CA LYS A 3 0.07 2.83 9.03
C LYS A 3 -0.56 2.28 7.75
N ILE A 4 0.20 1.46 7.02
CA ILE A 4 -0.25 0.88 5.74
C ILE A 4 -1.54 0.07 5.92
N TYR A 5 -1.73 -0.63 7.04
CA TYR A 5 -2.96 -1.37 7.32
C TYR A 5 -4.17 -0.44 7.51
N GLU A 6 -4.02 0.73 8.16
CA GLU A 6 -5.12 1.69 8.34
C GLU A 6 -5.53 2.31 7.00
N ILE A 7 -4.57 2.49 6.09
CA ILE A 7 -4.84 2.95 4.72
C ILE A 7 -5.60 1.86 3.96
N ALA A 8 -5.17 0.60 4.07
CA ALA A 8 -5.83 -0.55 3.45
C ALA A 8 -7.29 -0.67 3.92
N GLU A 9 -7.56 -0.59 5.23
CA GLU A 9 -8.92 -0.61 5.77
C GLU A 9 -9.76 0.56 5.25
N LYS A 10 -9.20 1.78 5.23
CA LYS A 10 -9.90 2.98 4.73
C LYS A 10 -10.26 2.91 3.25
N VAL A 11 -9.51 2.17 2.44
CA VAL A 11 -9.80 1.97 1.01
C VAL A 11 -10.57 0.66 0.74
N GLY A 12 -11.07 -0.01 1.78
CA GLY A 12 -11.95 -1.18 1.65
C GLY A 12 -11.22 -2.51 1.50
N PHE A 13 -9.95 -2.59 1.88
CA PHE A 13 -9.18 -3.83 1.91
C PHE A 13 -9.09 -4.37 3.34
N GLU A 14 -9.65 -5.56 3.54
CA GLU A 14 -9.52 -6.32 4.80
C GLU A 14 -8.17 -7.03 4.90
N ASP A 15 -7.61 -7.45 3.77
CA ASP A 15 -6.32 -8.14 3.69
C ASP A 15 -5.20 -7.20 3.23
N MET A 16 -4.23 -6.97 4.11
CA MET A 16 -3.07 -6.11 3.86
C MET A 16 -2.11 -6.67 2.80
N ASN A 17 -1.95 -7.98 2.71
CA ASN A 17 -1.13 -8.63 1.69
C ASN A 17 -1.77 -8.46 0.31
N TYR A 18 -3.09 -8.65 0.23
CA TYR A 18 -3.84 -8.44 -1.00
C TYR A 18 -3.76 -6.98 -1.45
N PHE A 19 -3.97 -6.02 -0.54
CA PHE A 19 -3.76 -4.60 -0.81
C PHE A 19 -2.35 -4.32 -1.35
N THR A 20 -1.33 -4.82 -0.67
CA THR A 20 0.08 -4.60 -1.06
C THR A 20 0.37 -5.17 -2.44
N GLN A 21 -0.13 -6.37 -2.76
CA GLN A 21 0.07 -7.01 -4.05
C GLN A 21 -0.64 -6.24 -5.16
N ARG A 22 -1.92 -5.85 -4.96
CA ARG A 22 -2.69 -5.07 -5.94
C ARG A 22 -2.11 -3.68 -6.14
N PHE A 23 -1.74 -3.00 -5.07
CA PHE A 23 -1.10 -1.70 -5.13
C PHE A 23 0.20 -1.78 -5.94
N LYS A 24 1.05 -2.78 -5.68
CA LYS A 24 2.29 -2.96 -6.46
C LYS A 24 2.02 -3.27 -7.94
N GLN A 25 1.00 -4.08 -8.25
CA GLN A 25 0.63 -4.37 -9.64
C GLN A 25 0.17 -3.13 -10.41
N ILE A 26 -0.52 -2.21 -9.73
CA ILE A 26 -1.09 -1.00 -10.36
C ILE A 26 -0.09 0.16 -10.36
N ALA A 27 0.53 0.44 -9.22
CA ALA A 27 1.43 1.57 -9.01
C ALA A 27 2.90 1.25 -9.34
N GLY A 28 3.27 -0.02 -9.54
CA GLY A 28 4.64 -0.45 -9.80
C GLY A 28 5.54 -0.55 -8.55
N VAL A 29 5.19 0.15 -7.47
CA VAL A 29 5.93 0.18 -6.19
C VAL A 29 5.08 -0.31 -5.04
N THR A 30 5.68 -0.74 -3.93
CA THR A 30 4.91 -1.13 -2.73
C THR A 30 4.33 0.11 -2.02
N PRO A 31 3.22 -0.03 -1.27
CA PRO A 31 2.65 1.07 -0.47
C PRO A 31 3.67 1.70 0.49
N ARG A 32 4.60 0.89 1.01
CA ARG A 32 5.66 1.35 1.92
C ARG A 32 6.72 2.19 1.20
N GLN A 33 7.11 1.80 -0.01
CA GLN A 33 8.02 2.60 -0.86
C GLN A 33 7.38 3.92 -1.24
N PHE A 34 6.12 3.88 -1.69
CA PHE A 34 5.33 5.07 -2.01
C PHE A 34 5.23 6.02 -0.81
N LYS A 35 4.91 5.49 0.39
CA LYS A 35 4.83 6.29 1.62
C LYS A 35 6.17 6.91 2.02
N LYS A 36 7.28 6.22 1.79
CA LYS A 36 8.63 6.72 2.11
C LYS A 36 9.17 7.71 1.08
N GLY A 37 8.49 7.87 -0.07
CA GLY A 37 8.94 8.72 -1.18
C GLY A 37 10.20 8.17 -1.87
N GLU A 38 10.47 6.87 -1.74
CA GLU A 38 11.58 6.21 -2.40
C GLU A 38 11.08 5.60 -3.72
N ASP A 39 11.10 6.39 -4.78
CA ASP A 39 11.19 5.87 -6.15
C ASP A 39 12.68 5.51 -6.41
N ARG A 40 12.97 4.21 -6.52
CA ARG A 40 14.21 3.71 -7.10
C ARG A 40 13.88 2.60 -8.08
#